data_AF-A0A8S2VLK0-F1
#
_entry.id   AF-A0A8S2VLK0-F1
#
_cell.length_a   1.000
_cell.length_b   1.000
_cell.length_c   1.000
_cell.angle_alpha   90.00
_cell.angle_beta   90.00
_cell.angle_gamma   90.00
#
_symmetry.space_group_name_H-M   'P 1'
#
loop_
_entity.id
_entity.type
_entity.pdbx_description
1 polymer ?
#
loop_
_entity_poly.entity_id
_entity_poly.type
_entity_poly.pdbx_seq_one_letter_code
_entity_poly.pdbx_strand_id
1 'polypeptide(L)'
;SNEQSEYPTAFLFRAKAFLGILVLNNVTNSTNAAAIIRAYMIFVTEETPIGRLFDANIIRILQIAAVPLRDCQEDETYVSGIKKLFQGGCFYYSKYSKPESNYNKHYFDKPYDITLCAQRMEQGHDSDIRFFWNRGLSLPLLKYNIDIRYWIPKVMCGGIENFRSQNDDIDLWLISRLSCERAGTRFNVRGVNDDGAVANFVETEQIVLIPQQHSYSSFIIVRGSIPIFWHQPRFQ
;
A
#
# COMPACT_ATOMS: atom_id res chain seq x y z
N SER A 1 -8.82 -38.75 -18.47
CA SER A 1 -9.23 -37.93 -17.32
C SER A 1 -8.25 -38.15 -16.18
N ASN A 2 -7.13 -37.44 -16.20
CA ASN A 2 -6.21 -37.30 -15.08
C ASN A 2 -5.73 -35.86 -15.16
N GLU A 3 -6.47 -34.96 -14.53
CA GLU A 3 -6.00 -33.60 -14.28
C GLU A 3 -4.76 -33.71 -13.38
N GLN A 4 -3.61 -33.44 -13.98
CA GLN A 4 -2.39 -33.19 -13.24
C GLN A 4 -2.65 -31.99 -12.33
N SER A 5 -2.57 -32.24 -11.02
CA SER A 5 -2.35 -31.24 -9.99
C SER A 5 -1.24 -30.27 -10.45
N GLU A 6 -1.61 -29.11 -10.97
CA GLU A 6 -0.69 -28.00 -11.19
C GLU A 6 -0.09 -27.63 -9.84
N TYR A 7 1.21 -27.86 -9.70
CA TYR A 7 1.97 -27.44 -8.53
C TYR A 7 1.82 -25.92 -8.33
N PRO A 8 1.84 -25.40 -7.09
CA PRO A 8 1.74 -23.97 -6.78
C PRO A 8 2.89 -23.12 -7.37
N THR A 9 3.88 -23.73 -8.03
CA THR A 9 5.00 -23.08 -8.69
C THR A 9 4.62 -22.29 -9.95
N ALA A 10 3.57 -22.66 -10.69
CA ALA A 10 3.13 -21.91 -11.87
C ALA A 10 2.72 -20.46 -11.53
N PHE A 11 2.26 -20.24 -10.30
CA PHE A 11 1.81 -18.96 -9.78
C PHE A 11 2.96 -17.95 -9.55
N LEU A 12 4.11 -18.41 -9.05
CA LEU A 12 5.27 -17.56 -8.79
C LEU A 12 5.82 -16.89 -10.06
N PHE A 13 5.69 -17.54 -11.21
CA PHE A 13 6.10 -16.98 -12.50
C PHE A 13 5.26 -15.79 -12.98
N ARG A 14 4.12 -15.51 -12.34
CA ARG A 14 3.24 -14.36 -12.66
C ARG A 14 3.30 -13.24 -11.63
N ALA A 15 4.04 -13.40 -10.53
CA ALA A 15 4.15 -12.39 -9.49
C ALA A 15 4.79 -11.09 -10.03
N LYS A 16 4.12 -9.97 -9.80
CA LYS A 16 4.54 -8.63 -10.25
C LYS A 16 5.22 -7.82 -9.16
N ALA A 17 4.86 -8.08 -7.90
CA ALA A 17 5.49 -7.49 -6.71
C ALA A 17 5.19 -8.34 -5.47
N PHE A 18 6.09 -8.30 -4.49
CA PHE A 18 5.93 -8.96 -3.19
C PHE A 18 5.56 -7.93 -2.12
N LEU A 19 4.40 -8.09 -1.48
CA LEU A 19 3.87 -7.11 -0.52
C LEU A 19 4.32 -7.36 0.93
N GLY A 20 4.79 -8.57 1.23
CA GLY A 20 5.27 -8.98 2.56
C GLY A 20 4.69 -10.31 3.03
N ILE A 21 4.83 -10.57 4.33
CA ILE A 21 4.43 -11.81 4.99
C ILE A 21 3.28 -11.54 5.95
N LEU A 22 2.15 -12.19 5.72
CA LEU A 22 1.05 -12.26 6.66
C LEU A 22 1.31 -13.38 7.67
N VAL A 23 1.34 -13.06 8.96
CA VAL A 23 1.42 -14.04 10.05
C VAL A 23 0.12 -14.03 10.83
N LEU A 24 -0.59 -15.17 10.85
CA LEU A 24 -1.80 -15.37 11.63
C LEU A 24 -1.43 -16.03 12.96
N ASN A 25 -1.69 -15.32 14.06
CA ASN A 25 -1.57 -15.89 15.40
C ASN A 25 -2.88 -16.60 15.73
N ASN A 26 -2.90 -17.92 15.66
CA ASN A 26 -4.04 -18.67 16.19
C ASN A 26 -4.01 -18.62 17.72
N VAL A 27 -4.99 -17.96 18.33
CA VAL A 27 -5.29 -18.13 19.75
C VAL A 27 -6.02 -19.46 19.89
N THR A 28 -5.30 -20.56 20.01
CA THR A 28 -5.92 -21.83 20.38
C THR A 28 -6.22 -21.80 21.87
N ASN A 29 -7.49 -21.53 22.21
CA ASN A 29 -8.06 -21.86 23.52
C ASN A 29 -8.18 -23.38 23.63
N SER A 30 -7.06 -24.08 23.79
CA SER A 30 -7.04 -25.42 24.35
C SER A 30 -5.61 -25.80 24.75
N THR A 31 -5.49 -26.17 26.02
CA THR A 31 -4.31 -26.75 26.65
C THR A 31 -3.68 -27.85 25.77
N ASN A 32 -2.39 -27.69 25.44
CA ASN A 32 -1.47 -28.68 24.84
C ASN A 32 -1.35 -28.82 23.32
N ALA A 33 -1.89 -27.92 22.48
CA ALA A 33 -1.45 -27.83 21.08
C ALA A 33 -0.37 -26.74 20.95
N ALA A 34 0.84 -27.09 20.49
CA ALA A 34 1.85 -26.10 20.13
C ALA A 34 1.23 -25.10 19.13
N ALA A 35 1.33 -23.79 19.42
CA ALA A 35 0.74 -22.75 18.58
C ALA A 35 1.28 -22.88 17.14
N ILE A 36 0.44 -23.36 16.22
CA ILE A 36 0.81 -23.45 14.81
C ILE A 36 0.73 -22.04 14.23
N ILE A 37 1.89 -21.41 14.06
CA ILE A 37 2.03 -20.15 13.33
C ILE A 37 1.74 -20.43 11.86
N ARG A 38 0.66 -19.83 11.34
CA ARG A 38 0.32 -19.86 9.91
C ARG A 38 0.88 -18.60 9.26
N ALA A 39 1.67 -18.76 8.20
CA ALA A 39 2.31 -17.64 7.51
C ALA A 39 2.09 -17.74 5.99
N TYR A 40 1.77 -16.62 5.36
CA TYR A 40 1.51 -16.52 3.94
C TYR A 40 2.37 -15.41 3.32
N MET A 41 2.98 -15.68 2.18
CA MET A 41 3.58 -14.66 1.33
C MET A 41 2.52 -14.02 0.46
N ILE A 42 2.45 -12.69 0.45
CA ILE A 42 1.45 -11.95 -0.31
C ILE A 42 2.11 -11.34 -1.56
N PHE A 43 1.58 -11.66 -2.74
CA PHE A 43 2.07 -11.17 -4.03
C PHE A 43 0.98 -10.47 -4.82
N VAL A 44 1.35 -9.44 -5.57
CA VAL A 44 0.53 -8.85 -6.63
C VAL A 44 0.66 -9.71 -7.89
N THR A 45 -0.48 -10.07 -8.49
CA THR A 45 -0.54 -10.91 -9.70
C THR A 45 -1.02 -10.12 -10.91
N GLU A 46 -2.00 -9.24 -10.68
CA GLU A 46 -2.53 -8.36 -11.70
C GLU A 46 -2.51 -6.92 -11.21
N GLU A 47 -2.15 -6.03 -12.12
CA GLU A 47 -1.94 -4.63 -11.85
C GLU A 47 -2.21 -3.81 -13.12
N THR A 48 -2.58 -2.54 -12.94
CA THR A 48 -2.75 -1.60 -14.05
C THR A 48 -1.92 -0.35 -13.82
N PRO A 49 -1.09 0.09 -14.79
CA PRO A 49 -0.42 1.38 -14.68
C PRO A 49 -1.44 2.51 -14.81
N ILE A 50 -1.34 3.51 -13.95
CA ILE A 50 -2.11 4.75 -14.02
C ILE A 50 -1.38 5.78 -14.87
N GLY A 51 -0.06 5.86 -14.71
CA GLY A 51 0.80 6.78 -15.45
C GLY A 51 2.17 6.85 -14.80
N ARG A 52 2.99 7.77 -15.29
CA ARG A 52 4.33 8.03 -14.77
C ARG A 52 4.34 9.37 -14.04
N LEU A 53 4.67 9.34 -12.76
CA LEU A 53 4.85 10.53 -11.92
C LEU A 53 6.32 10.59 -11.51
N PHE A 54 7.00 11.68 -11.84
CA PHE A 54 8.45 11.83 -11.66
C PHE A 54 9.22 10.64 -12.29
N ASP A 55 9.98 9.89 -11.48
CA ASP A 55 10.78 8.74 -11.84
C ASP A 55 10.07 7.39 -11.61
N ALA A 56 8.78 7.40 -11.27
CA ALA A 56 8.02 6.21 -10.93
C ALA A 56 6.81 5.98 -11.82
N ASN A 57 6.59 4.70 -12.18
CA ASN A 57 5.31 4.25 -12.68
C ASN A 57 4.38 4.03 -11.50
N ILE A 58 3.23 4.70 -11.51
CA ILE A 58 2.20 4.54 -10.51
C ILE A 58 1.30 3.40 -10.93
N ILE A 59 1.21 2.38 -10.07
CA ILE A 59 0.55 1.12 -10.35
C ILE A 59 -0.61 0.93 -9.39
N ARG A 60 -1.78 0.57 -9.93
CA ARG A 60 -2.94 0.12 -9.16
C ARG A 60 -2.93 -1.40 -9.05
N ILE A 61 -3.15 -1.92 -7.85
CA ILE A 61 -3.29 -3.36 -7.58
C ILE A 61 -4.69 -3.81 -8.02
N LEU A 62 -4.77 -4.84 -8.86
CA LEU A 62 -6.03 -5.46 -9.25
C LEU A 62 -6.25 -6.79 -8.54
N GLN A 63 -5.21 -7.62 -8.48
CA GLN A 63 -5.28 -8.92 -7.85
C GLN A 63 -4.02 -9.22 -7.05
N ILE A 64 -4.25 -9.94 -5.95
CA ILE A 64 -3.20 -10.52 -5.14
C ILE A 64 -3.43 -12.02 -4.98
N ALA A 65 -2.38 -12.77 -4.67
CA ALA A 65 -2.59 -14.03 -3.98
C ALA A 65 -1.65 -14.23 -2.81
N ALA A 66 -2.05 -15.20 -2.00
CA ALA A 66 -1.39 -15.60 -0.78
C ALA A 66 -0.85 -17.01 -1.00
N VAL A 67 0.45 -17.19 -0.79
CA VAL A 67 1.12 -18.48 -0.89
C VAL A 67 1.50 -18.93 0.51
N PRO A 68 0.99 -20.05 1.03
CA PRO A 68 1.35 -20.53 2.36
C PRO A 68 2.84 -20.91 2.42
N LEU A 69 3.52 -20.57 3.51
CA LEU A 69 4.94 -20.91 3.74
C LEU A 69 5.14 -22.35 4.26
N ARG A 70 4.07 -23.03 4.63
CA ARG A 70 4.06 -24.42 5.11
C ARG A 70 2.86 -25.14 4.50
N ASP A 71 2.95 -26.45 4.35
CA ASP A 71 1.80 -27.29 3.99
C ASP A 71 0.78 -27.26 5.14
N CYS A 72 -0.10 -26.26 5.12
CA CYS A 72 -1.24 -26.15 6.00
C CYS A 72 -2.50 -26.05 5.16
N GLN A 73 -3.59 -26.70 5.59
CA GLN A 73 -4.91 -26.44 5.02
C GLN A 73 -5.17 -24.93 5.08
N GLU A 74 -5.56 -24.35 3.94
CA GLU A 74 -5.79 -22.91 3.85
C GLU A 74 -6.86 -22.49 4.86
N ASP A 75 -6.54 -21.52 5.71
CA ASP A 75 -7.53 -20.87 6.55
C ASP A 75 -8.24 -19.83 5.65
N GLU A 76 -9.19 -20.31 4.84
CA GLU A 76 -9.79 -19.58 3.71
C GLU A 76 -10.40 -18.23 4.13
N THR A 77 -10.85 -18.08 5.37
CA THR A 77 -11.56 -16.89 5.86
C THR A 77 -10.65 -15.66 5.98
N TYR A 78 -9.48 -15.76 6.61
CA TYR A 78 -8.59 -14.59 6.77
C TYR A 78 -7.92 -14.19 5.45
N VAL A 79 -7.47 -15.19 4.69
CA VAL A 79 -6.84 -14.98 3.39
C VAL A 79 -7.83 -14.35 2.41
N SER A 80 -9.09 -14.81 2.39
CA SER A 80 -10.12 -14.20 1.53
C SER A 80 -10.44 -12.76 1.93
N GLY A 81 -10.43 -12.42 3.23
CA GLY A 81 -10.60 -11.04 3.69
C GLY A 81 -9.53 -10.09 3.17
N ILE A 82 -8.26 -10.51 3.24
CA ILE A 82 -7.13 -9.70 2.73
C ILE A 82 -7.16 -9.61 1.20
N LYS A 83 -7.48 -10.71 0.50
CA LYS A 83 -7.70 -10.70 -0.95
C LYS A 83 -8.77 -9.66 -1.32
N LYS A 84 -9.96 -9.73 -0.71
CA LYS A 84 -11.06 -8.77 -0.93
C LYS A 84 -10.65 -7.32 -0.63
N LEU A 85 -9.85 -7.09 0.40
CA LEU A 85 -9.36 -5.75 0.75
C LEU A 85 -8.50 -5.18 -0.37
N PHE A 86 -7.38 -5.84 -0.72
CA PHE A 86 -6.46 -5.33 -1.74
C PHE A 86 -7.07 -5.29 -3.15
N GLN A 87 -8.01 -6.19 -3.43
CA GLN A 87 -8.77 -6.25 -4.69
C GLN A 87 -9.90 -5.20 -4.75
N GLY A 88 -10.09 -4.39 -3.71
CA GLY A 88 -11.11 -3.34 -3.68
C GLY A 88 -10.87 -2.16 -4.63
N GLY A 89 -9.76 -2.15 -5.38
CA GLY A 89 -9.46 -1.12 -6.40
C GLY A 89 -8.89 0.19 -5.86
N CYS A 90 -8.65 0.28 -4.56
CA CYS A 90 -8.16 1.50 -3.90
C CYS A 90 -6.70 1.42 -3.46
N PHE A 91 -5.94 0.39 -3.88
CA PHE A 91 -4.55 0.20 -3.46
C PHE A 91 -3.57 0.45 -4.59
N TYR A 92 -2.54 1.23 -4.29
CA TYR A 92 -1.55 1.70 -5.25
C TYR A 92 -0.15 1.53 -4.69
N TYR A 93 0.84 1.44 -5.58
CA TYR A 93 2.26 1.50 -5.24
C TYR A 93 3.06 2.04 -6.43
N SER A 94 4.28 2.49 -6.18
CA SER A 94 5.20 2.94 -7.21
C SER A 94 6.19 1.85 -7.60
N LYS A 95 6.52 1.80 -8.88
CA LYS A 95 7.66 1.04 -9.42
C LYS A 95 8.65 1.99 -10.05
N TYR A 96 9.93 1.74 -9.87
CA TYR A 96 10.98 2.49 -10.54
C TYR A 96 10.82 2.40 -12.06
N SER A 97 10.91 3.55 -12.73
CA SER A 97 10.87 3.67 -14.18
C SER A 97 12.19 4.29 -14.63
N LYS A 98 13.00 3.55 -15.40
CA LYS A 98 14.24 4.11 -15.95
C LYS A 98 13.89 5.34 -16.81
N PRO A 99 14.53 6.51 -16.61
CA PRO A 99 14.41 7.60 -17.58
C PRO A 99 15.03 7.15 -18.91
N GLU A 100 14.29 7.37 -20.01
CA GLU A 100 14.72 7.00 -21.37
C GLU A 100 15.80 7.94 -21.93
N SER A 101 16.11 9.03 -21.23
CA SER A 101 17.11 10.02 -21.64
C SER A 101 18.07 10.35 -20.50
N ASN A 102 19.37 10.45 -20.85
CA ASN A 102 20.49 10.88 -20.01
C ASN A 102 20.33 12.35 -19.56
N TYR A 103 19.27 12.68 -18.82
CA TYR A 103 19.20 13.94 -18.10
C TYR A 103 19.98 13.79 -16.79
N ASN A 104 21.06 14.57 -16.72
CA ASN A 104 22.02 14.58 -15.65
C ASN A 104 21.39 14.81 -14.27
N LYS A 105 21.73 13.88 -13.37
CA LYS A 105 21.95 14.03 -11.92
C LYS A 105 20.76 14.20 -10.97
N HIS A 106 20.73 13.25 -10.02
CA HIS A 106 20.37 13.40 -8.61
C HIS A 106 18.93 13.81 -8.28
N TYR A 107 17.93 13.05 -8.73
CA TYR A 107 16.69 13.04 -7.97
C TYR A 107 16.55 11.83 -7.04
N PHE A 108 16.47 10.56 -7.45
CA PHE A 108 16.49 9.48 -6.44
C PHE A 108 17.04 8.14 -6.97
N ASP A 109 17.88 7.44 -6.20
CA ASP A 109 18.20 6.00 -6.39
C ASP A 109 16.99 5.10 -6.01
N LYS A 110 15.84 5.70 -5.73
CA LYS A 110 14.63 5.07 -5.20
C LYS A 110 13.42 5.66 -5.94
N PRO A 111 12.45 4.84 -6.39
CA PRO A 111 11.23 5.38 -6.98
C PRO A 111 10.50 6.32 -6.03
N TYR A 112 9.81 7.33 -6.59
CA TYR A 112 8.86 8.18 -5.87
C TYR A 112 8.04 7.39 -4.84
N ASP A 113 8.14 7.76 -3.57
CA ASP A 113 7.41 7.09 -2.48
C ASP A 113 6.02 7.70 -2.34
N ILE A 114 5.01 7.00 -2.85
CA ILE A 114 3.63 7.50 -2.88
C ILE A 114 2.97 7.60 -1.50
N THR A 115 3.65 7.19 -0.44
CA THR A 115 3.21 7.47 0.94
C THR A 115 3.48 8.93 1.31
N LEU A 116 4.41 9.60 0.64
CA LEU A 116 4.77 10.98 0.89
C LEU A 116 4.03 11.95 -0.02
N CYS A 117 3.90 13.18 0.46
CA CYS A 117 3.68 14.32 -0.40
C CYS A 117 5.01 14.83 -0.97
N ALA A 118 4.95 15.55 -2.08
CA ALA A 118 6.12 16.05 -2.77
C ALA A 118 6.99 16.96 -1.90
N GLN A 119 6.37 17.78 -1.03
CA GLN A 119 7.12 18.62 -0.09
C GLN A 119 7.98 17.80 0.89
N ARG A 120 7.43 16.72 1.46
CA ARG A 120 8.17 15.88 2.42
C ARG A 120 9.25 15.05 1.74
N MET A 121 9.00 14.64 0.51
CA MET A 121 10.03 14.01 -0.33
C MET A 121 11.22 14.96 -0.54
N GLU A 122 10.99 16.22 -0.92
CA GLU A 122 12.07 17.21 -1.11
C GLU A 122 12.84 17.49 0.19
N GLN A 123 12.15 17.41 1.33
CA GLN A 123 12.77 17.51 2.65
C GLN A 123 13.55 16.25 3.07
N GLY A 124 13.57 15.20 2.25
CA GLY A 124 14.31 13.98 2.51
C GLY A 124 13.70 13.09 3.59
N HIS A 125 12.39 13.17 3.84
CA HIS A 125 11.72 12.28 4.78
C HIS A 125 11.67 10.83 4.26
N ASP A 126 11.75 9.88 5.18
CA ASP A 126 11.40 8.48 4.93
C ASP A 126 9.89 8.30 4.70
N SER A 127 9.48 7.09 4.30
CA SER A 127 8.07 6.74 4.06
C SER A 127 7.14 7.18 5.21
N ASP A 128 6.00 7.78 4.87
CA ASP A 128 5.00 8.18 5.86
C ASP A 128 4.26 6.94 6.39
N ILE A 129 4.53 6.58 7.65
CA ILE A 129 3.93 5.42 8.29
C ILE A 129 2.40 5.49 8.34
N ARG A 130 1.82 6.70 8.32
CA ARG A 130 0.38 6.90 8.34
C ARG A 130 -0.27 6.34 7.08
N PHE A 131 0.44 6.35 5.94
CA PHE A 131 -0.09 5.94 4.64
C PHE A 131 0.50 4.64 4.11
N PHE A 132 1.32 3.93 4.91
CA PHE A 132 2.04 2.72 4.50
C PHE A 132 1.25 1.45 4.88
N TRP A 133 0.27 1.08 4.05
CA TRP A 133 -0.75 0.06 4.37
C TRP A 133 -0.22 -1.36 4.52
N ASN A 134 0.84 -1.74 3.79
CA ASN A 134 1.48 -3.06 3.93
C ASN A 134 2.65 -3.07 4.93
N ARG A 135 2.81 -2.01 5.76
CA ARG A 135 3.84 -1.99 6.81
C ARG A 135 3.72 -3.18 7.76
N GLY A 136 2.49 -3.56 8.13
CA GLY A 136 2.23 -4.73 8.97
C GLY A 136 2.76 -6.04 8.38
N LEU A 137 2.65 -6.21 7.06
CA LEU A 137 3.18 -7.38 6.33
C LEU A 137 4.72 -7.38 6.28
N SER A 138 5.34 -6.23 6.51
CA SER A 138 6.81 -6.11 6.53
C SER A 138 7.40 -6.40 7.91
N LEU A 139 6.60 -6.41 8.98
CA LEU A 139 7.07 -6.60 10.35
C LEU A 139 7.82 -7.93 10.57
N PRO A 140 7.41 -9.08 10.00
CA PRO A 140 8.18 -10.31 10.15
C PRO A 140 9.59 -10.20 9.60
N LEU A 141 9.78 -9.48 8.48
CA LEU A 141 11.10 -9.27 7.86
C LEU A 141 11.96 -8.33 8.70
N LEU A 142 11.36 -7.22 9.15
CA LEU A 142 12.03 -6.23 10.00
C LEU A 142 12.48 -6.82 11.34
N LYS A 143 11.69 -7.73 11.91
CA LYS A 143 12.06 -8.46 13.14
C LYS A 143 13.39 -9.23 12.99
N TYR A 144 13.71 -9.69 11.79
CA TYR A 144 14.96 -10.38 11.48
C TYR A 144 16.01 -9.45 10.83
N ASN A 145 15.88 -8.13 11.00
CA ASN A 145 16.79 -7.11 10.46
C ASN A 145 16.97 -7.18 8.94
N ILE A 146 15.97 -7.67 8.21
CA ILE A 146 15.98 -7.63 6.75
C ILE A 146 15.57 -6.22 6.31
N ASP A 147 16.47 -5.52 5.62
CA ASP A 147 16.19 -4.21 5.05
C ASP A 147 15.14 -4.33 3.95
N ILE A 148 14.01 -3.64 4.10
CA ILE A 148 12.87 -3.67 3.17
C ILE A 148 12.80 -2.43 2.25
N ARG A 149 13.75 -1.49 2.37
CA ARG A 149 13.63 -0.15 1.77
C ARG A 149 13.46 -0.15 0.25
N TYR A 150 14.14 -1.08 -0.43
CA TYR A 150 14.27 -1.05 -1.90
C TYR A 150 13.42 -2.07 -2.66
N TRP A 151 12.99 -3.16 -2.01
CA TRP A 151 12.33 -4.29 -2.71
C TRP A 151 10.92 -4.60 -2.20
N ILE A 152 10.52 -4.06 -1.04
CA ILE A 152 9.12 -4.07 -0.61
C ILE A 152 8.46 -2.75 -1.06
N PRO A 153 7.50 -2.81 -2.00
CA PRO A 153 6.77 -1.63 -2.43
C PRO A 153 5.99 -1.04 -1.26
N LYS A 154 5.95 0.29 -1.19
CA LYS A 154 5.15 1.02 -0.20
C LYS A 154 3.74 1.16 -0.77
N VAL A 155 2.80 0.38 -0.24
CA VAL A 155 1.41 0.38 -0.70
C VAL A 155 0.64 1.46 0.04
N MET A 156 -0.08 2.27 -0.72
CA MET A 156 -1.00 3.31 -0.24
C MET A 156 -2.45 2.92 -0.58
N CYS A 157 -3.39 3.27 0.30
CA CYS A 157 -4.82 3.14 0.04
C CYS A 157 -5.46 4.50 -0.17
N GLY A 158 -6.35 4.62 -1.15
CA GLY A 158 -7.11 5.83 -1.45
C GLY A 158 -7.44 5.94 -2.92
N GLY A 159 -7.10 7.06 -3.56
CA GLY A 159 -7.38 7.31 -4.97
C GLY A 159 -6.25 8.07 -5.65
N ILE A 160 -5.94 7.71 -6.90
CA ILE A 160 -4.99 8.42 -7.75
C ILE A 160 -5.63 8.62 -9.11
N GLU A 161 -5.67 9.87 -9.56
CA GLU A 161 -6.11 10.22 -10.91
C GLU A 161 -5.04 11.08 -11.60
N ASN A 162 -4.89 10.89 -12.90
CA ASN A 162 -3.97 11.63 -13.76
C ASN A 162 -4.75 12.34 -14.86
N PHE A 163 -4.54 13.65 -15.01
CA PHE A 163 -5.17 14.47 -16.02
C PHE A 163 -4.10 15.22 -16.80
N ARG A 164 -3.93 14.87 -18.08
CA ARG A 164 -3.04 15.58 -18.99
C ARG A 164 -3.78 16.59 -19.83
N SER A 165 -3.18 17.75 -20.02
CA SER A 165 -3.66 18.74 -21.00
C SER A 165 -3.56 18.18 -22.42
N GLN A 166 -4.39 18.68 -23.35
CA GLN A 166 -4.41 18.19 -24.74
C GLN A 166 -3.06 18.32 -25.47
N ASN A 167 -2.25 19.29 -25.07
CA ASN A 167 -0.94 19.56 -25.67
C ASN A 167 0.21 18.93 -24.86
N ASP A 168 -0.09 18.18 -23.79
CA ASP A 168 0.89 17.64 -22.84
C ASP A 168 1.80 18.70 -22.16
N ASP A 169 1.39 19.98 -22.18
CA ASP A 169 2.11 21.09 -21.54
C ASP A 169 2.00 21.06 -20.00
N ILE A 170 0.90 20.49 -19.50
CA ILE A 170 0.58 20.36 -18.08
C ILE A 170 0.12 18.94 -17.78
N ASP A 171 0.69 18.34 -16.73
CA ASP A 171 0.29 17.05 -16.20
C ASP A 171 -0.14 17.20 -14.73
N LEU A 172 -1.43 16.98 -14.47
CA LEU A 172 -2.06 17.14 -13.17
C LEU A 172 -2.28 15.78 -12.52
N TRP A 173 -1.79 15.62 -11.31
CA TRP A 173 -2.03 14.45 -10.47
C TRP A 173 -2.85 14.83 -9.26
N LEU A 174 -3.88 14.02 -8.98
CA LEU A 174 -4.65 14.11 -7.75
C LEU A 174 -4.47 12.82 -6.96
N ILE A 175 -3.79 12.91 -5.82
CA ILE A 175 -3.45 11.76 -4.97
C ILE A 175 -4.13 11.94 -3.62
N SER A 176 -5.05 11.05 -3.26
CA SER A 176 -5.68 11.00 -1.94
C SER A 176 -5.19 9.77 -1.18
N ARG A 177 -4.54 9.98 -0.04
CA ARG A 177 -3.94 8.95 0.80
C ARG A 177 -4.76 8.79 2.08
N LEU A 178 -5.33 7.61 2.32
CA LEU A 178 -6.06 7.27 3.54
C LEU A 178 -5.10 6.73 4.61
N SER A 179 -5.17 7.26 5.82
CA SER A 179 -4.33 6.78 6.93
C SER A 179 -4.74 5.38 7.38
N CYS A 180 -3.76 4.53 7.66
CA CYS A 180 -3.93 3.19 8.22
C CYS A 180 -3.94 3.16 9.76
N GLU A 181 -3.62 4.27 10.45
CA GLU A 181 -3.54 4.30 11.92
C GLU A 181 -4.90 4.10 12.59
N ARG A 182 -5.97 4.58 11.94
CA ARG A 182 -7.35 4.48 12.45
C ARG A 182 -8.35 4.34 11.30
N ALA A 183 -8.04 3.43 10.37
CA ALA A 183 -8.93 3.07 9.27
C ALA A 183 -10.09 2.17 9.78
N GLY A 184 -11.30 2.41 9.30
CA GLY A 184 -12.45 1.58 9.63
C GLY A 184 -13.76 2.16 9.14
N THR A 185 -14.83 1.36 9.14
CA THR A 185 -16.13 1.82 8.67
C THR A 185 -16.69 2.91 9.58
N ARG A 186 -17.48 3.84 8.99
CA ARG A 186 -18.04 5.05 9.64
C ARG A 186 -18.88 4.78 10.90
N PHE A 187 -19.34 3.54 11.09
CA PHE A 187 -20.11 3.09 12.25
C PHE A 187 -19.27 2.38 13.32
N ASN A 188 -18.03 2.00 13.00
CA ASN A 188 -17.14 1.31 13.93
C ASN A 188 -16.07 2.24 14.49
N VAL A 189 -15.68 3.28 13.76
CA VAL A 189 -14.55 4.13 14.13
C VAL A 189 -14.85 5.61 13.85
N ARG A 190 -14.82 6.42 14.91
CA ARG A 190 -14.89 7.89 14.86
C ARG A 190 -13.96 8.47 15.93
N GLY A 191 -13.80 9.79 15.87
CA GLY A 191 -13.03 10.53 16.86
C GLY A 191 -11.52 10.23 16.81
N VAL A 192 -10.85 10.57 17.89
CA VAL A 192 -9.41 10.38 18.12
C VAL A 192 -9.15 9.16 19.02
N ASN A 193 -8.00 8.50 18.86
CA ASN A 193 -7.49 7.49 19.81
C ASN A 193 -6.51 8.12 20.83
N ASP A 194 -5.99 7.29 21.73
CA ASP A 194 -5.04 7.72 22.76
C ASP A 194 -3.70 8.23 22.18
N ASP A 195 -3.35 7.80 20.97
CA ASP A 195 -2.16 8.26 20.24
C ASP A 195 -2.39 9.56 19.45
N GLY A 196 -3.60 10.14 19.48
CA GLY A 196 -3.92 11.37 18.75
C GLY A 196 -4.31 11.18 17.27
N ALA A 197 -4.38 9.93 16.78
CA ALA A 197 -4.79 9.62 15.42
C ALA A 197 -6.33 9.71 15.27
N VAL A 198 -6.78 10.58 14.37
CA VAL A 198 -8.21 10.73 14.04
C VAL A 198 -8.66 9.67 13.04
N ALA A 199 -9.88 9.16 13.21
CA ALA A 199 -10.44 8.17 12.30
C ALA A 199 -10.66 8.74 10.90
N ASN A 200 -10.42 7.92 9.87
CA ASN A 200 -10.58 8.28 8.46
C ASN A 200 -9.79 9.55 8.04
N PHE A 201 -8.58 9.72 8.58
CA PHE A 201 -7.68 10.79 8.15
C PHE A 201 -7.25 10.56 6.69
N VAL A 202 -7.37 11.59 5.86
CA VAL A 202 -7.01 11.60 4.44
C VAL A 202 -6.18 12.84 4.15
N GLU A 203 -5.11 12.65 3.39
CA GLU A 203 -4.33 13.73 2.78
C GLU A 203 -4.54 13.68 1.26
N THR A 204 -5.13 14.74 0.70
CA THR A 204 -5.32 14.90 -0.75
C THR A 204 -4.32 15.92 -1.25
N GLU A 205 -3.46 15.49 -2.17
CA GLU A 205 -2.44 16.30 -2.81
C GLU A 205 -2.75 16.48 -4.29
N GLN A 206 -2.71 17.74 -4.72
CA GLN A 206 -2.70 18.14 -6.11
C GLN A 206 -1.26 18.42 -6.52
N ILE A 207 -0.73 17.69 -7.49
CA ILE A 207 0.58 17.95 -8.09
C ILE A 207 0.36 18.45 -9.51
N VAL A 208 0.91 19.62 -9.84
CA VAL A 208 0.91 20.16 -11.20
C VAL A 208 2.34 20.09 -11.71
N LEU A 209 2.58 19.27 -12.73
CA LEU A 209 3.86 19.18 -13.43
C LEU A 209 3.81 20.06 -14.67
N ILE A 210 4.89 20.80 -14.91
CA ILE A 210 5.11 21.57 -16.14
C ILE A 210 6.39 21.03 -16.80
N PRO A 211 6.27 19.98 -17.63
CA PRO A 211 7.44 19.25 -18.13
C PRO A 211 8.46 20.14 -18.86
N GLN A 212 7.98 21.08 -19.67
CA GLN A 212 8.83 22.00 -20.42
C GLN A 212 9.71 22.89 -19.54
N GLN A 213 9.23 23.23 -18.34
CA GLN A 213 9.94 24.08 -17.38
C GLN A 213 10.70 23.28 -16.32
N HIS A 214 10.56 21.94 -16.34
CA HIS A 214 11.12 21.05 -15.31
C HIS A 214 10.72 21.49 -13.90
N SER A 215 9.51 22.02 -13.77
CA SER A 215 8.98 22.56 -12.53
C SER A 215 7.70 21.84 -12.15
N TYR A 216 7.42 21.83 -10.85
CA TYR A 216 6.16 21.33 -10.34
C TYR A 216 5.71 22.13 -9.13
N SER A 217 4.41 22.09 -8.85
CA SER A 217 3.84 22.56 -7.59
C SER A 217 3.06 21.43 -6.92
N SER A 218 3.01 21.46 -5.58
CA SER A 218 2.23 20.53 -4.76
C SER A 218 1.38 21.34 -3.80
N PHE A 219 0.10 20.98 -3.71
CA PHE A 219 -0.86 21.59 -2.80
C PHE A 219 -1.63 20.51 -2.05
N ILE A 220 -1.72 20.63 -0.73
CA ILE A 220 -2.26 19.59 0.15
C ILE A 220 -3.50 20.11 0.88
N ILE A 221 -4.54 19.28 0.90
CA ILE A 221 -5.71 19.43 1.76
C ILE A 221 -5.82 18.19 2.65
N VAL A 222 -6.14 18.38 3.92
CA VAL A 222 -6.39 17.27 4.85
C VAL A 222 -7.85 17.22 5.27
N ARG A 223 -8.34 16.00 5.55
CA ARG A 223 -9.67 15.74 6.10
C ARG A 223 -9.58 14.60 7.10
N GLY A 224 -10.39 14.62 8.15
CA GLY A 224 -10.48 13.50 9.09
C GLY A 224 -11.70 13.63 10.00
N SER A 225 -11.86 12.68 10.92
CA SER A 225 -12.80 12.84 12.02
C SER A 225 -12.42 14.04 12.90
N ILE A 226 -13.43 14.64 13.53
CA ILE A 226 -13.21 15.68 14.55
C ILE A 226 -12.33 15.07 15.65
N PRO A 227 -11.29 15.79 16.13
CA PRO A 227 -10.33 15.28 17.13
C PRO A 227 -10.93 15.30 18.55
N ILE A 228 -12.02 14.57 18.74
CA ILE A 228 -12.68 14.35 20.03
C ILE A 228 -12.69 12.86 20.33
N PHE A 229 -12.58 12.49 21.60
CA PHE A 229 -12.76 11.09 21.98
C PHE A 229 -14.18 10.65 21.65
N TRP A 230 -14.31 9.52 20.94
CA TRP A 230 -15.59 8.96 20.56
C TRP A 230 -15.80 7.62 21.28
N HIS A 231 -16.93 7.50 21.97
CA HIS A 231 -17.42 6.23 22.49
C HIS A 231 -18.81 5.97 21.92
N GLN A 232 -19.01 4.80 21.33
CA GLN A 232 -20.34 4.35 20.94
C GLN A 232 -20.86 3.40 22.03
N PRO A 233 -21.88 3.79 22.82
CA PRO A 233 -22.52 2.84 23.72
C PRO A 233 -23.08 1.70 22.88
N ARG A 234 -22.68 0.46 23.19
CA ARG A 234 -23.28 -0.72 22.56
C ARG A 234 -24.73 -0.74 23.01
N PHE A 235 -25.67 -0.83 22.06
CA PHE A 235 -27.08 -1.04 22.38
C PHE A 235 -27.18 -2.29 23.29
N GLN A 236 -27.75 -2.12 24.48
CA GLN A 236 -28.14 -3.21 25.39
C GLN A 236 -29.40 -3.91 24.88
#